data_AF-A0A2P6W8U5-F1
#
_entry.id   AF-A0A2P6W8U5-F1
#
_cell.length_a   1.000
_cell.length_b   1.000
_cell.length_c   1.000
_cell.angle_alpha   90.00
_cell.angle_beta   90.00
_cell.angle_gamma   90.00
#
_symmetry.space_group_name_H-M   'P 1'
#
loop_
_entity.id
_entity.type
_entity.pdbx_description
1 polymer ?
#
loop_
_entity_poly.entity_id
_entity_poly.type
_entity_poly.pdbx_seq_one_letter_code
_entity_poly.pdbx_strand_id
1 'polypeptide(L)' 'DKDRHITKPGDAMMMSPDVDKKVGQVVSRDGNIAQVMDMDTYETEEMELPDDLSAGEGEEIEFWVIGDRKQVKGLNN' A
#
# COMPACT_ATOMS: atom_id res chain seq x y z
N ASP A 1 -21.59 -19.27 -1.89
CA ASP A 1 -20.88 -18.76 -0.70
C ASP A 1 -19.82 -19.78 -0.30
N LYS A 2 -18.53 -19.40 -0.30
CA LYS A 2 -17.44 -20.33 0.03
C LYS A 2 -16.90 -19.98 1.41
N ASP A 3 -17.60 -20.48 2.43
CA ASP A 3 -17.20 -20.39 3.83
C ASP A 3 -15.81 -21.03 4.01
N ARG A 4 -14.81 -20.20 4.28
CA ARG A 4 -13.48 -20.66 4.67
C ARG A 4 -13.47 -20.94 6.16
N HIS A 5 -13.87 -22.15 6.54
CA HIS A 5 -13.65 -22.64 7.90
C HIS A 5 -12.21 -23.15 8.03
N ILE A 6 -11.36 -22.41 8.75
CA ILE A 6 -10.03 -22.87 9.14
C ILE A 6 -10.08 -23.19 10.63
N THR A 7 -10.16 -24.48 10.96
CA THR A 7 -9.96 -24.97 12.33
C THR A 7 -8.54 -25.51 12.43
N LYS A 8 -7.62 -24.74 13.01
CA LYS A 8 -6.27 -25.21 13.36
C LYS A 8 -6.16 -25.36 14.89
N PRO A 9 -5.42 -26.36 15.39
CA PRO A 9 -5.18 -26.55 16.83
C PRO A 9 -4.44 -25.34 17.41
N GLY A 10 -4.81 -24.97 18.65
CA GLY A 10 -4.61 -23.65 19.27
C GLY A 10 -3.17 -23.20 19.62
N ASP A 11 -2.14 -23.78 19.02
CA ASP A 11 -0.73 -23.43 19.29
C ASP A 11 0.07 -23.04 18.02
N ALA A 12 -0.62 -22.70 16.93
CA ALA A 12 0.05 -22.04 15.81
C ALA A 12 0.29 -20.57 16.15
N MET A 13 1.51 -20.21 16.56
CA MET A 13 1.98 -18.82 16.53
C MET A 13 1.90 -18.32 15.09
N MET A 14 0.80 -17.65 14.75
CA MET A 14 0.65 -16.99 13.46
C MET A 14 1.61 -15.81 13.47
N MET A 15 2.77 -15.96 12.81
CA MET A 15 3.61 -14.80 12.48
C MET A 15 2.77 -13.91 11.59
N SER A 16 2.22 -12.83 12.17
CA SER A 16 1.62 -11.78 11.37
C SER A 16 2.71 -11.19 10.50
N PRO A 17 2.48 -11.00 9.19
CA PRO A 17 3.43 -10.24 8.38
C PRO A 17 3.54 -8.84 8.98
N ASP A 18 4.77 -8.32 9.08
CA ASP A 18 4.97 -6.92 9.43
C ASP A 18 4.39 -6.06 8.30
N VAL A 19 3.43 -5.19 8.65
CA VAL A 19 2.75 -4.27 7.73
C VAL A 19 3.01 -2.85 8.21
N ASP A 20 3.80 -2.11 7.44
CA ASP A 20 4.05 -0.69 7.69
C ASP A 20 3.09 0.15 6.86
N LYS A 21 2.31 1.00 7.52
CA LYS A 21 1.42 1.96 6.86
C LYS A 21 2.14 3.29 6.75
N LYS A 22 2.19 3.82 5.53
CA LYS A 22 2.91 5.05 5.22
C LYS A 22 2.05 5.99 4.39
N VAL A 23 2.36 7.27 4.47
CA VAL A 23 1.76 8.32 3.65
C VAL A 23 2.80 8.83 2.68
N GLY A 24 2.41 9.03 1.43
CA GLY A 24 3.27 9.61 0.42
C GLY A 24 2.52 10.59 -0.48
N GLN A 25 3.24 11.53 -1.05
CA GLN A 25 2.70 12.48 -2.02
C GLN A 25 3.02 12.03 -3.45
N VAL A 26 2.03 12.09 -4.34
CA VAL A 26 2.24 11.82 -5.76
C VAL A 26 2.99 12.98 -6.40
N VAL A 27 4.20 12.72 -6.90
CA VAL A 27 5.04 13.70 -7.58
C VAL A 27 4.66 13.80 -9.06
N SER A 28 4.47 12.65 -9.70
CA SER A 28 4.08 12.54 -11.11
C SER A 28 3.38 11.21 -11.39
N ARG A 29 2.60 11.13 -12.47
CA ARG A 29 1.88 9.91 -12.88
C ARG A 29 2.01 9.66 -14.38
N ASP A 30 2.37 8.44 -14.75
CA ASP A 30 2.35 7.92 -16.12
C ASP A 30 1.45 6.67 -16.17
N GLY A 31 0.24 6.83 -16.69
CA GLY A 31 -0.75 5.76 -16.78
C GLY A 31 -1.13 5.20 -15.40
N ASN A 32 -0.68 3.98 -15.11
CA ASN A 32 -0.89 3.29 -13.82
C ASN A 32 0.33 3.35 -12.90
N ILE A 33 1.46 3.91 -13.35
CA ILE A 33 2.65 4.06 -12.52
C ILE A 33 2.69 5.49 -12.00
N ALA A 34 2.88 5.67 -10.70
CA ALA A 34 3.08 6.96 -10.08
C ALA A 34 4.42 7.00 -9.36
N GLN A 35 5.10 8.15 -9.44
CA GLN A 35 6.20 8.45 -8.54
C GLN A 35 5.64 9.05 -7.27
N VAL A 36 5.92 8.38 -6.15
CA VAL A 36 5.39 8.71 -4.83
C VAL A 36 6.56 9.05 -3.93
N MET A 37 6.52 10.23 -3.32
CA MET A 37 7.47 10.64 -2.30
C MET A 37 6.94 10.24 -0.93
N ASP A 38 7.68 9.40 -0.22
CA ASP A 38 7.39 9.04 1.16
C ASP A 38 7.57 10.28 2.07
N MET A 39 6.54 10.62 2.85
CA MET A 39 6.56 11.85 3.67
C MET A 39 7.43 11.74 4.93
N ASP A 40 7.82 10.52 5.33
CA ASP A 40 8.71 10.29 6.47
C ASP A 40 10.18 10.36 6.05
N THR A 41 10.52 9.77 4.90
CA THR A 41 11.90 9.63 4.43
C THR A 41 12.30 10.58 3.31
N TYR A 42 11.33 11.21 2.65
CA TYR A 42 11.49 12.02 1.43
C TYR A 42 12.10 11.25 0.25
N GLU A 43 12.16 9.93 0.33
CA GLU A 43 12.57 9.08 -0.78
C GLU A 43 11.43 8.98 -1.79
N THR A 44 11.77 9.06 -3.08
CA THR A 44 10.79 8.91 -4.16
C THR A 44 10.92 7.55 -4.80
N GLU A 45 9.80 6.87 -4.97
CA GLU A 45 9.75 5.54 -5.54
C GLU A 45 8.61 5.41 -6.55
N GLU A 46 8.78 4.51 -7.50
CA GLU A 46 7.71 4.17 -8.44
C GLU A 46 6.78 3.12 -7.84
N MET A 47 5.48 3.40 -7.88
CA MET A 47 4.44 2.51 -7.38
C MET A 47 3.34 2.36 -8.43
N GLU A 48 2.82 1.14 -8.56
CA GLU A 48 1.64 0.88 -9.38
C GLU A 48 0.38 1.28 -8.60
N LEU A 49 -0.38 2.21 -9.16
CA LEU A 49 -1.68 2.62 -8.64
C LEU A 49 -2.76 1.62 -9.07
N PRO A 50 -3.70 1.29 -8.16
CA PRO A 50 -4.90 0.56 -8.51
C PRO A 50 -5.67 1.26 -9.65
N ASP A 51 -6.26 0.48 -10.56
CA ASP A 51 -7.05 1.00 -11.69
C ASP A 51 -8.23 1.89 -11.24
N ASP A 52 -8.76 1.62 -10.04
CA ASP A 52 -9.85 2.36 -9.40
C ASP A 52 -9.38 3.61 -8.63
N LEU A 53 -8.07 3.84 -8.52
CA LEU A 53 -7.51 4.98 -7.81
C LEU A 53 -6.99 6.06 -8.79
N SER A 54 -7.78 7.14 -8.90
CA SER A 54 -7.35 8.36 -9.58
C SER A 54 -6.67 9.31 -8.59
N ALA A 55 -5.39 9.04 -8.27
CA ALA A 55 -4.54 10.02 -7.60
C ALA A 55 -3.86 10.92 -8.64
N GLY A 56 -3.98 12.23 -8.46
CA GLY A 56 -3.33 13.28 -9.24
C GLY A 56 -2.04 13.78 -8.60
N GLU A 57 -1.28 14.58 -9.34
CA GLU A 57 -0.05 15.19 -8.84
C GLU A 57 -0.33 16.13 -7.66
N GLY A 58 0.49 16.03 -6.62
CA GLY A 58 0.35 16.80 -5.38
C GLY A 58 -0.62 16.19 -4.36
N GLU A 59 -1.40 15.17 -4.73
CA GLU A 59 -2.28 14.48 -3.79
C GLU A 59 -1.49 13.53 -2.88
N GLU A 60 -1.93 13.41 -1.63
CA GLU A 60 -1.38 12.44 -0.69
C GLU A 60 -2.14 11.11 -0.80
N ILE A 61 -1.40 10.01 -0.71
CA ILE A 61 -1.92 8.65 -0.74
C ILE A 61 -1.42 7.87 0.48
N GLU A 62 -2.25 6.95 0.98
CA GLU A 62 -1.82 5.94 1.93
C GLU A 62 -1.35 4.69 1.16
N PHE A 63 -0.17 4.19 1.49
CA PHE A 63 0.34 2.93 0.97
C PHE A 63 0.89 2.06 2.09
N TRP A 64 0.77 0.74 1.92
CA TRP A 64 1.24 -0.23 2.89
C TRP A 64 2.43 -0.99 2.34
N VAL A 65 3.46 -1.16 3.15
CA VAL A 65 4.64 -1.96 2.89
C VAL A 65 4.49 -3.28 3.66
N ILE A 66 4.45 -4.39 2.93
CA ILE A 66 4.26 -5.74 3.46
C ILE A 66 5.47 -6.57 3.00
N GLY A 67 6.51 -6.61 3.84
CA GLY A 67 7.84 -7.09 3.42
C GLY A 67 8.34 -6.29 2.22
N ASP A 68 8.66 -6.95 1.10
CA ASP A 68 9.15 -6.29 -0.11
C ASP A 68 8.03 -5.72 -1.02
N ARG A 69 6.75 -5.90 -0.64
CA ARG A 69 5.60 -5.51 -1.47
C ARG A 69 5.01 -4.21 -1.00
N LYS A 70 4.74 -3.30 -1.94
CA LYS A 70 4.04 -2.04 -1.68
C LYS A 70 2.65 -2.10 -2.29
N GLN A 71 1.64 -1.65 -1.57
CA GLN A 71 0.26 -1.58 -2.04
C GLN A 71 -0.35 -0.25 -1.67
N VAL A 72 -0.74 0.53 -2.68
CA VAL A 72 -1.48 1.77 -2.49
C VAL A 72 -2.93 1.44 -2.11
N LYS A 73 -3.45 2.12 -1.08
CA LYS A 73 -4.79 1.87 -0.52
C LYS A 73 -5.81 2.92 -0.91
N GLY A 74 -5.40 4.17 -1.06
CA GLY A 74 -6.31 5.25 -1.41
C GLY A 74 -5.71 6.63 -1.15
N LEU A 75 -6.51 7.66 -1.44
CA LEU A 75 -6.17 9.04 -1.11
C LEU A 75 -6.19 9.24 0.40
N ASN A 76 -5.19 9.95 0.91
CA ASN A 76 -5.15 10.47 2.26
C ASN A 76 -5.72 11.89 2.22
N ASN A 77 -6.84 12.12 2.90
CA ASN A 77 -7.65 13.35 2.82
C ASN A 77 -7.83 13.96 4.21
#